data_AF-A0A8J6L0M8-F1
#
_entry.id   AF-A0A8J6L0M8-F1
#
_cell.length_a   1.000
_cell.length_b   1.000
_cell.length_c   1.000
_cell.angle_alpha   90.00
_cell.angle_beta   90.00
_cell.angle_gamma   90.00
#
_symmetry.space_group_name_H-M   'P 1'
#
loop_
_entity.id
_entity.type
_entity.pdbx_description
1 polymer ?
#
loop_
_entity_poly.entity_id
_entity_poly.type
_entity_poly.pdbx_seq_one_letter_code
_entity_poly.pdbx_strand_id
1 'polypeptide(L)'
;MAAGGGLSRSERKAAERVRRLREEQQRERLRQVSRILRKAAAERSAEEGRLLAESEDLVTELQGRSRRREGLKRRQEEASRGLQAAGGGLQAAGGGLQEAGGGPYDQPGSPQVCDDPEELRRKVRELAGAVRNAKHLVVYTGAGISTAASIPDYRGPNGVWTLLQKGRRVSATDLSDAEPTLTHMCIARLHEQKLVQHVVSQNCDGLHLRSGLPRTAISELHGNMYIEVCTSCIPNREYVRVFDVTERTALHRHQTGRSCHKCGTQLRDTIVHFGERGTLGQPLNWEAATEAASKADTILCLGSSLKVLKKYPRLWCMTKPPSRRPKLYIVNLQWTPKDDWAALKLHGKCDDVMQLLMDELGLEIPVYDRWQDPIFSLATPLRAGEEGSHSRKSLSRSREDAPPGDQSAPLSSAPPILGGWFGRGCAKRAKRKKAA
;
A
#
# COMPACT_ATOMS: atom_id res chain seq x y z
N MET A 1 -49.70 16.14 38.70
CA MET A 1 -48.40 15.45 38.89
C MET A 1 -48.06 14.79 37.55
N ALA A 2 -46.90 14.92 36.91
CA ALA A 2 -45.55 15.20 37.36
C ALA A 2 -44.77 16.04 36.30
N ALA A 3 -43.86 16.89 36.78
CA ALA A 3 -42.95 17.70 35.97
C ALA A 3 -41.69 16.90 35.61
N GLY A 4 -41.38 16.77 34.32
CA GLY A 4 -40.13 16.20 33.82
C GLY A 4 -39.04 17.27 33.71
N GLY A 5 -38.23 17.43 34.75
CA GLY A 5 -37.09 18.36 34.77
C GLY A 5 -35.90 17.84 33.95
N GLY A 6 -35.60 18.48 32.81
CA GLY A 6 -34.38 18.25 32.05
C GLY A 6 -33.21 19.10 32.55
N LEU A 7 -32.00 18.52 32.59
CA LEU A 7 -30.77 19.22 32.99
C LEU A 7 -30.55 20.51 32.21
N SER A 8 -30.31 21.60 32.93
CA SER A 8 -29.97 22.91 32.41
C SER A 8 -28.65 22.91 31.64
N ARG A 9 -28.43 23.96 30.82
CA ARG A 9 -27.24 24.09 29.98
C ARG A 9 -25.93 24.18 30.80
N SER A 10 -25.98 24.73 32.00
CA SER A 10 -24.85 24.79 32.94
C SER A 10 -24.53 23.39 33.50
N GLU A 11 -25.54 22.62 33.89
CA GLU A 11 -25.39 21.26 34.41
C GLU A 11 -24.80 20.31 33.36
N ARG A 12 -25.21 20.44 32.08
CA ARG A 12 -24.63 19.65 30.98
C ARG A 12 -23.15 19.95 30.75
N LYS A 13 -22.75 21.23 30.82
CA LYS A 13 -21.33 21.64 30.70
C LYS A 13 -20.49 21.15 31.88
N ALA A 14 -21.03 21.18 33.09
CA ALA A 14 -20.37 20.65 34.28
C ALA A 14 -20.16 19.13 34.17
N ALA A 15 -21.19 18.39 33.76
CA ALA A 15 -21.10 16.95 33.52
C ALA A 15 -20.05 16.58 32.45
N GLU A 16 -19.96 17.36 31.36
CA GLU A 16 -18.95 17.13 30.32
C GLU A 16 -17.52 17.40 30.84
N ARG A 17 -17.31 18.43 31.67
CA ARG A 17 -16.01 18.69 32.33
C ARG A 17 -15.59 17.53 33.24
N VAL A 18 -16.51 17.04 34.07
CA VAL A 18 -16.23 15.90 34.96
C VAL A 18 -15.90 14.64 34.15
N ARG A 19 -16.59 14.40 33.03
CA ARG A 19 -16.28 13.28 32.13
C ARG A 19 -14.89 13.39 31.54
N ARG A 20 -14.50 14.56 31.03
CA ARG A 20 -13.16 14.80 30.48
C ARG A 20 -12.05 14.59 31.51
N LEU A 21 -12.25 15.06 32.75
CA LEU A 21 -11.29 14.85 33.84
C LEU A 21 -11.13 13.37 34.21
N ARG A 22 -12.23 12.61 34.25
CA ARG A 22 -12.17 11.15 34.47
C ARG A 22 -11.45 10.42 33.33
N GLU A 23 -11.74 10.78 32.08
CA GLU A 23 -11.06 10.23 30.91
C GLU A 23 -9.55 10.54 30.92
N GLU A 24 -9.16 11.73 31.36
CA GLU A 24 -7.76 12.16 31.47
C GLU A 24 -7.02 11.40 32.59
N GLN A 25 -7.64 11.26 33.77
CA GLN A 25 -7.10 10.45 34.87
C GLN A 25 -6.93 8.98 34.46
N GLN A 26 -7.89 8.40 33.74
CA GLN A 26 -7.81 7.03 33.26
C GLN A 26 -6.67 6.85 32.24
N ARG A 27 -6.45 7.82 31.34
CA ARG A 27 -5.33 7.81 30.39
C ARG A 27 -3.98 7.90 31.08
N GLU A 28 -3.86 8.75 32.10
CA GLU A 28 -2.62 8.90 32.85
C GLU A 28 -2.29 7.62 33.63
N ARG A 29 -3.30 7.01 34.28
CA ARG A 29 -3.14 5.73 34.97
C ARG A 29 -2.71 4.61 34.01
N LEU A 30 -3.28 4.55 32.81
CA LEU A 30 -2.86 3.60 31.77
C LEU A 30 -1.40 3.81 31.33
N ARG A 31 -0.94 5.06 31.18
CA ARG A 31 0.45 5.38 30.85
C ARG A 31 1.40 4.95 31.95
N GLN A 32 1.05 5.21 33.21
CA GLN A 32 1.85 4.85 34.36
C GLN A 32 2.01 3.33 34.48
N VAL A 33 0.89 2.58 34.42
CA VAL A 33 0.90 1.10 34.41
C VAL A 33 1.72 0.57 33.24
N SER A 34 1.54 1.11 32.04
CA SER A 34 2.31 0.70 30.87
C SER A 34 3.82 0.95 31.02
N ARG A 35 4.24 2.02 31.72
CA ARG A 35 5.65 2.33 31.96
C ARG A 35 6.26 1.33 32.94
N ILE A 36 5.55 1.02 34.01
CA ILE A 36 6.00 0.05 35.03
C ILE A 36 6.13 -1.35 34.43
N LEU A 37 5.17 -1.78 33.60
CA LEU A 37 5.20 -3.10 32.96
C LEU A 37 6.37 -3.30 31.97
N ARG A 38 7.07 -2.24 31.56
CA ARG A 38 8.30 -2.34 30.74
C ARG A 38 9.54 -2.69 31.56
N LYS A 39 9.52 -2.47 32.87
CA LYS A 39 10.61 -2.86 33.77
C LYS A 39 10.57 -4.35 34.05
N ALA A 40 11.72 -4.97 34.26
CA ALA A 40 11.78 -6.34 34.76
C ALA A 40 11.10 -6.41 36.13
N ALA A 41 10.52 -7.55 36.49
CA ALA A 41 9.79 -7.68 37.77
C ALA A 41 10.69 -7.37 38.98
N ALA A 42 11.98 -7.70 38.90
CA ALA A 42 12.98 -7.43 39.92
C ALA A 42 13.38 -5.94 40.04
N GLU A 43 13.04 -5.10 39.05
CA GLU A 43 13.42 -3.67 38.99
C GLU A 43 12.28 -2.74 39.44
N ARG A 44 11.14 -3.30 39.88
CA ARG A 44 9.96 -2.53 40.28
C ARG A 44 10.03 -2.20 41.75
N SER A 45 9.71 -0.96 42.11
CA SER A 45 9.60 -0.57 43.52
C SER A 45 8.36 -1.20 44.17
N ALA A 46 8.33 -1.25 45.51
CA ALA A 46 7.16 -1.73 46.25
C ALA A 46 5.89 -0.89 45.96
N GLU A 47 6.05 0.40 45.71
CA GLU A 47 4.96 1.31 45.34
C GLU A 47 4.44 1.03 43.92
N GLU A 48 5.35 0.76 42.97
CA GLU A 48 4.98 0.33 41.63
C GLU A 48 4.24 -1.01 41.65
N GLY A 49 4.66 -1.94 42.51
CA GLY A 49 3.97 -3.22 42.74
C GLY A 49 2.54 -3.03 43.25
N ARG A 50 2.33 -2.14 44.23
CA ARG A 50 0.99 -1.79 44.72
C ARG A 50 0.11 -1.17 43.64
N LEU A 51 0.64 -0.24 42.85
CA LEU A 51 -0.13 0.39 41.77
C LEU A 51 -0.58 -0.60 40.69
N LEU A 52 0.26 -1.59 40.37
CA LEU A 52 -0.11 -2.68 39.46
C LEU A 52 -1.23 -3.54 40.06
N ALA A 53 -1.16 -3.86 41.35
CA ALA A 53 -2.19 -4.65 42.04
C ALA A 53 -3.54 -3.91 42.08
N GLU A 54 -3.54 -2.61 42.34
CA GLU A 54 -4.76 -1.76 42.29
C GLU A 54 -5.30 -1.55 40.88
N SER A 55 -4.53 -1.87 39.84
CA SER A 55 -4.88 -1.64 38.44
C SER A 55 -4.90 -2.94 37.65
N GLU A 56 -5.33 -4.04 38.28
CA GLU A 56 -5.29 -5.40 37.74
C GLU A 56 -5.95 -5.53 36.36
N ASP A 57 -7.09 -4.86 36.14
CA ASP A 57 -7.79 -4.83 34.85
C ASP A 57 -6.90 -4.27 33.72
N LEU A 58 -6.21 -3.16 33.98
CA LEU A 58 -5.30 -2.52 33.02
C LEU A 58 -4.06 -3.38 32.79
N VAL A 59 -3.55 -4.05 33.82
CA VAL A 59 -2.41 -4.97 33.71
C VAL A 59 -2.77 -6.14 32.82
N THR A 60 -3.91 -6.78 33.08
CA THR A 60 -4.43 -7.90 32.28
C THR A 60 -4.64 -7.49 30.83
N GLU A 61 -5.23 -6.32 30.60
CA GLU A 61 -5.43 -5.79 29.25
C GLU A 61 -4.10 -5.55 28.51
N LEU A 62 -3.14 -4.88 29.15
CA LEU A 62 -1.84 -4.54 28.55
C LEU A 62 -0.95 -5.77 28.31
N GLN A 63 -0.92 -6.71 29.25
CA GLN A 63 -0.22 -7.99 29.08
C GLN A 63 -0.88 -8.84 27.99
N GLY A 64 -2.21 -8.87 27.92
CA GLY A 64 -2.95 -9.51 26.83
C GLY A 64 -2.64 -8.89 25.47
N ARG A 65 -2.52 -7.55 25.39
CA ARG A 65 -2.03 -6.85 24.19
C ARG A 65 -0.59 -7.23 23.84
N SER A 66 0.30 -7.37 24.83
CA SER A 66 1.70 -7.78 24.60
C SER A 66 1.82 -9.22 24.09
N ARG A 67 1.14 -10.18 24.74
CA ARG A 67 1.10 -11.58 24.33
C ARG A 67 0.56 -11.74 22.90
N ARG A 68 -0.53 -11.04 22.57
CA ARG A 68 -1.06 -10.99 21.19
C ARG A 68 -0.04 -10.45 20.20
N ARG A 69 0.68 -9.37 20.55
CA ARG A 69 1.73 -8.78 19.70
C ARG A 69 2.90 -9.75 19.47
N GLU A 70 3.33 -10.47 20.50
CA GLU A 70 4.41 -11.46 20.40
C GLU A 70 4.01 -12.71 19.60
N GLY A 71 2.81 -13.25 19.85
CA GLY A 71 2.25 -14.34 19.04
C GLY A 71 2.10 -13.94 17.57
N LEU A 72 1.73 -12.69 17.31
CA LEU A 72 1.68 -12.14 15.97
C LEU A 72 3.07 -12.07 15.30
N LYS A 73 4.07 -11.61 16.05
CA LYS A 73 5.45 -11.50 15.58
C LYS A 73 5.99 -12.87 15.17
N ARG A 74 5.74 -13.91 15.99
CA ARG A 74 6.13 -15.30 15.67
C ARG A 74 5.45 -15.82 14.41
N ARG A 75 4.13 -15.67 14.29
CA ARG A 75 3.39 -16.09 13.07
C ARG A 75 3.84 -15.33 11.83
N GLN A 76 4.21 -14.06 11.98
CA GLN A 76 4.75 -13.25 10.88
C GLN A 76 6.15 -13.70 10.49
N GLU A 77 7.02 -14.02 11.44
CA GLU A 77 8.35 -14.60 11.19
C GLU A 77 8.24 -15.97 10.51
N GLU A 78 7.31 -16.82 10.95
CA GLU A 78 7.00 -18.12 10.33
C GLU A 78 6.44 -17.98 8.91
N ALA A 79 5.50 -17.05 8.69
CA ALA A 79 4.98 -16.75 7.36
C ALA A 79 6.07 -16.18 6.44
N SER A 80 6.95 -15.32 6.96
CA SER A 80 8.08 -14.77 6.20
C SER A 80 9.08 -15.87 5.80
N ARG A 81 9.36 -16.84 6.69
CA ARG A 81 10.18 -18.03 6.36
C ARG A 81 9.52 -18.92 5.31
N GLY A 82 8.19 -19.11 5.37
CA GLY A 82 7.46 -19.86 4.36
C GLY A 82 7.39 -19.16 2.99
N LEU A 83 7.31 -17.84 2.98
CA LEU A 83 7.34 -16.99 1.78
C LEU A 83 8.75 -16.87 1.16
N GLN A 84 9.83 -16.99 1.95
CA GLN A 84 11.21 -17.04 1.45
C GLN A 84 11.45 -18.20 0.47
N ALA A 85 10.75 -19.32 0.64
CA ALA A 85 10.76 -20.43 -0.32
C ALA A 85 9.96 -20.15 -1.61
N ALA A 86 9.20 -19.04 -1.68
CA ALA A 86 8.25 -18.71 -2.74
C ALA A 86 8.51 -17.34 -3.42
N GLY A 87 9.73 -16.79 -3.34
CA GLY A 87 10.15 -15.62 -4.12
C GLY A 87 10.16 -14.28 -3.37
N GLY A 88 11.28 -13.55 -3.48
CA GLY A 88 11.67 -12.42 -2.61
C GLY A 88 10.89 -11.12 -2.78
N GLY A 89 10.40 -10.79 -3.99
CA GLY A 89 9.80 -9.47 -4.25
C GLY A 89 8.41 -9.22 -3.66
N LEU A 90 7.62 -10.27 -3.41
CA LEU A 90 6.23 -10.15 -2.95
C LEU A 90 6.06 -9.88 -1.45
N GLN A 91 7.14 -10.00 -0.66
CA GLN A 91 7.10 -10.00 0.81
C GLN A 91 7.01 -8.60 1.45
N ALA A 92 7.21 -7.54 0.67
CA ALA A 92 7.53 -6.21 1.15
C ALA A 92 6.35 -5.40 1.74
N ALA A 93 5.22 -5.31 1.04
CA ALA A 93 4.22 -4.27 1.31
C ALA A 93 2.98 -4.77 2.07
N GLY A 94 3.08 -5.91 2.74
CA GLY A 94 1.97 -6.56 3.41
C GLY A 94 1.94 -6.26 4.90
N GLY A 95 1.01 -5.39 5.35
CA GLY A 95 0.77 -5.20 6.78
C GLY A 95 0.55 -6.53 7.49
N GLY A 96 1.24 -6.75 8.62
CA GLY A 96 1.08 -7.98 9.41
C GLY A 96 -0.39 -8.26 9.76
N LEU A 97 -0.63 -9.47 10.26
CA LEU A 97 -1.90 -9.97 10.81
C LEU A 97 -2.42 -9.15 12.02
N GLN A 98 -2.14 -7.84 12.13
CA GLN A 98 -2.62 -6.98 13.22
C GLN A 98 -4.15 -6.85 13.17
N GLU A 99 -4.82 -7.84 13.75
CA GLU A 99 -6.12 -7.70 14.39
C GLU A 99 -5.90 -6.88 15.67
N ALA A 100 -6.20 -5.59 15.58
CA ALA A 100 -6.41 -4.77 16.76
C ALA A 100 -7.59 -3.83 16.50
N GLY A 101 -8.80 -4.36 16.73
CA GLY A 101 -9.99 -3.57 17.03
C GLY A 101 -10.84 -3.04 15.87
N GLY A 102 -10.79 -3.64 14.69
CA GLY A 102 -11.72 -3.32 13.60
C GLY A 102 -12.94 -4.24 13.60
N GLY A 103 -14.13 -3.71 13.27
CA GLY A 103 -15.36 -4.50 13.13
C GLY A 103 -15.26 -5.61 12.05
N PRO A 104 -16.36 -6.34 11.75
CA PRO A 104 -16.36 -7.57 10.94
C PRO A 104 -15.78 -7.46 9.51
N TYR A 105 -15.46 -6.25 9.04
CA TYR A 105 -14.88 -5.97 7.72
C TYR A 105 -13.35 -5.78 7.73
N ASP A 106 -12.67 -5.88 8.89
CA ASP A 106 -11.22 -5.68 9.00
C ASP A 106 -10.37 -6.95 8.72
N GLN A 107 -10.97 -8.05 8.26
CA GLN A 107 -10.24 -9.28 7.92
C GLN A 107 -9.78 -9.33 6.45
N PRO A 108 -8.65 -10.01 6.14
CA PRO A 108 -8.29 -10.38 4.76
C PRO A 108 -9.42 -11.14 4.06
N GLY A 109 -9.61 -10.91 2.76
CA GLY A 109 -10.67 -11.56 1.99
C GLY A 109 -12.07 -11.01 2.25
N SER A 110 -12.18 -9.75 2.71
CA SER A 110 -13.49 -9.09 2.82
C SER A 110 -14.25 -9.11 1.48
N PRO A 111 -15.60 -9.16 1.49
CA PRO A 111 -16.38 -9.28 0.27
C PRO A 111 -16.05 -8.21 -0.75
N GLN A 112 -15.92 -8.60 -2.01
CA GLN A 112 -15.81 -7.67 -3.11
C GLN A 112 -17.21 -7.21 -3.50
N VAL A 113 -17.35 -5.89 -3.62
CA VAL A 113 -18.56 -5.23 -4.11
C VAL A 113 -18.23 -4.62 -5.47
N CYS A 114 -19.20 -4.68 -6.36
CA CYS A 114 -19.14 -3.98 -7.64
C CYS A 114 -20.41 -3.14 -7.79
N ASP A 115 -20.25 -1.87 -8.13
CA ASP A 115 -21.35 -1.01 -8.54
C ASP A 115 -21.92 -1.54 -9.87
N ASP A 116 -23.22 -1.36 -10.08
CA ASP A 116 -23.84 -1.65 -11.36
C ASP A 116 -23.28 -0.74 -12.47
N PRO A 117 -23.16 -1.19 -13.74
CA PRO A 117 -22.53 -0.40 -14.81
C PRO A 117 -23.08 1.03 -14.97
N GLU A 118 -24.39 1.26 -14.82
CA GLU A 118 -24.95 2.61 -14.92
C GLU A 118 -24.53 3.51 -13.76
N GLU A 119 -24.57 2.96 -12.54
CA GLU A 119 -24.12 3.67 -11.34
C GLU A 119 -22.62 3.94 -11.40
N LEU A 120 -21.82 2.99 -11.90
CA LEU A 120 -20.39 3.16 -12.09
C LEU A 120 -20.11 4.31 -13.06
N ARG A 121 -20.75 4.35 -14.24
CA ARG A 121 -20.61 5.47 -15.19
C ARG A 121 -21.05 6.81 -14.59
N ARG A 122 -22.13 6.84 -13.81
CA ARG A 122 -22.56 8.06 -13.11
C ARG A 122 -21.49 8.56 -12.14
N LYS A 123 -20.91 7.65 -11.34
CA LYS A 123 -19.84 7.98 -10.40
C LYS A 123 -18.55 8.38 -11.12
N VAL A 124 -18.22 7.76 -12.25
CA VAL A 124 -17.05 8.14 -13.04
C VAL A 124 -17.20 9.55 -13.61
N ARG A 125 -18.39 9.94 -14.09
CA ARG A 125 -18.66 11.34 -14.48
C ARG A 125 -18.42 12.33 -13.35
N GLU A 126 -18.86 11.99 -12.14
CA GLU A 126 -18.62 12.80 -10.94
C GLU A 126 -17.13 12.87 -10.59
N LEU A 127 -16.40 11.75 -10.70
CA LEU A 127 -14.95 11.69 -10.54
C LEU A 127 -14.22 12.53 -11.61
N ALA A 128 -14.63 12.47 -12.87
CA ALA A 128 -14.06 13.28 -13.95
C ALA A 128 -14.24 14.78 -13.67
N GLY A 129 -15.42 15.18 -13.17
CA GLY A 129 -15.65 16.53 -12.68
C GLY A 129 -14.72 16.92 -11.53
N ALA A 130 -14.43 16.01 -10.61
CA ALA A 130 -13.48 16.25 -9.52
C ALA A 130 -12.04 16.40 -10.03
N VAL A 131 -11.61 15.54 -10.95
CA VAL A 131 -10.26 15.60 -11.56
C VAL A 131 -10.06 16.91 -12.32
N ARG A 132 -11.04 17.34 -13.14
CA ARG A 132 -10.99 18.61 -13.88
C ARG A 132 -10.88 19.84 -12.97
N ASN A 133 -11.55 19.79 -11.82
CA ASN A 133 -11.61 20.91 -10.88
C ASN A 133 -10.50 20.90 -9.82
N ALA A 134 -9.71 19.83 -9.74
CA ALA A 134 -8.62 19.72 -8.78
C ALA A 134 -7.50 20.70 -9.15
N LYS A 135 -7.09 21.55 -8.21
CA LYS A 135 -5.90 22.39 -8.38
C LYS A 135 -4.63 21.60 -8.06
N HIS A 136 -4.75 20.63 -7.15
CA HIS A 136 -3.67 19.74 -6.79
C HIS A 136 -4.21 18.35 -6.42
N LEU A 137 -4.27 17.48 -7.42
CA LEU A 137 -4.60 16.07 -7.31
C LEU A 137 -3.34 15.24 -7.01
N VAL A 138 -3.44 14.44 -5.95
CA VAL A 138 -2.44 13.43 -5.59
C VAL A 138 -3.09 12.04 -5.67
N VAL A 139 -2.41 11.10 -6.32
CA VAL A 139 -2.91 9.73 -6.48
C VAL A 139 -2.21 8.80 -5.50
N TYR A 140 -3.00 8.02 -4.75
CA TYR A 140 -2.49 7.00 -3.82
C TYR A 140 -2.76 5.61 -4.39
N THR A 141 -1.72 4.80 -4.60
CA THR A 141 -1.87 3.47 -5.20
C THR A 141 -1.52 2.34 -4.24
N GLY A 142 -2.12 1.18 -4.47
CA GLY A 142 -1.80 -0.07 -3.81
C GLY A 142 -1.88 -1.25 -4.78
N ALA A 143 -1.62 -2.46 -4.27
CA ALA A 143 -1.43 -3.64 -5.12
C ALA A 143 -2.61 -3.98 -6.04
N GLY A 144 -3.82 -3.50 -5.74
CA GLY A 144 -5.00 -3.68 -6.57
C GLY A 144 -4.84 -3.19 -8.01
N ILE A 145 -4.03 -2.14 -8.25
CA ILE A 145 -3.79 -1.63 -9.61
C ILE A 145 -2.89 -2.55 -10.44
N SER A 146 -2.16 -3.46 -9.81
CA SER A 146 -1.22 -4.40 -10.46
C SER A 146 -1.81 -5.81 -10.64
N THR A 147 -3.03 -6.05 -10.14
CA THR A 147 -3.69 -7.37 -10.21
C THR A 147 -3.96 -7.85 -11.63
N ALA A 148 -4.21 -6.92 -12.58
CA ALA A 148 -4.38 -7.24 -13.99
C ALA A 148 -3.06 -7.64 -14.67
N ALA A 149 -1.91 -7.28 -14.11
CA ALA A 149 -0.58 -7.71 -14.57
C ALA A 149 -0.14 -9.05 -13.92
N SER A 150 -1.11 -9.86 -13.45
CA SER A 150 -0.87 -11.12 -12.76
C SER A 150 -0.03 -11.01 -11.46
N ILE A 151 0.12 -9.81 -10.92
CA ILE A 151 0.73 -9.57 -9.61
C ILE A 151 -0.37 -9.73 -8.55
N PRO A 152 -0.31 -10.73 -7.65
CA PRO A 152 -1.35 -10.91 -6.67
C PRO A 152 -1.38 -9.72 -5.69
N ASP A 153 -2.58 -9.31 -5.28
CA ASP A 153 -2.71 -8.35 -4.19
C ASP A 153 -2.38 -9.00 -2.83
N TYR A 154 -2.43 -8.20 -1.77
CA TYR A 154 -2.15 -8.68 -0.42
C TYR A 154 -3.38 -9.24 0.30
N ARG A 155 -4.56 -8.65 0.11
CA ARG A 155 -5.73 -8.82 1.01
C ARG A 155 -7.05 -9.09 0.29
N GLY A 156 -7.04 -9.18 -1.03
CA GLY A 156 -8.16 -9.63 -1.84
C GLY A 156 -8.49 -11.10 -1.59
N PRO A 157 -9.52 -11.65 -2.26
CA PRO A 157 -9.95 -13.04 -2.08
C PRO A 157 -8.84 -14.08 -2.28
N ASN A 158 -7.91 -13.79 -3.20
CA ASN A 158 -6.74 -14.59 -3.53
C ASN A 158 -5.42 -13.87 -3.15
N GLY A 159 -5.49 -12.84 -2.31
CA GLY A 159 -4.32 -12.09 -1.90
C GLY A 159 -3.40 -12.92 -1.00
N VAL A 160 -2.12 -12.55 -0.96
CA VAL A 160 -1.06 -13.26 -0.23
C VAL A 160 -1.49 -13.59 1.20
N TRP A 161 -2.00 -12.62 1.97
CA TRP A 161 -2.43 -12.85 3.35
C TRP A 161 -3.70 -13.68 3.47
N THR A 162 -4.62 -13.53 2.53
CA THR A 162 -5.86 -14.31 2.51
C THR A 162 -5.56 -15.79 2.26
N LEU A 163 -4.61 -16.09 1.38
CA LEU A 163 -4.16 -17.45 1.12
C LEU A 163 -3.40 -18.03 2.31
N LEU A 164 -2.46 -17.27 2.90
CA LEU A 164 -1.71 -17.70 4.08
C LEU A 164 -2.62 -17.95 5.28
N GLN A 165 -3.62 -17.09 5.52
CA GLN A 165 -4.62 -17.29 6.57
C GLN A 165 -5.46 -18.56 6.36
N LYS A 166 -5.69 -18.93 5.09
CA LYS A 166 -6.38 -20.18 4.70
C LYS A 166 -5.44 -21.39 4.68
N GLY A 167 -4.18 -21.25 5.09
CA GLY A 167 -3.17 -22.33 5.03
C GLY A 167 -2.79 -22.76 3.62
N ARG A 168 -3.07 -21.93 2.60
CA ARG A 168 -2.77 -22.22 1.19
C ARG A 168 -1.40 -21.69 0.80
N ARG A 169 -0.70 -22.42 -0.07
CA ARG A 169 0.56 -21.97 -0.65
C ARG A 169 0.30 -20.76 -1.56
N VAL A 170 1.15 -19.75 -1.44
CA VAL A 170 1.20 -18.61 -2.36
C VAL A 170 2.13 -19.01 -3.49
N SER A 171 1.64 -18.95 -4.73
CA SER A 171 2.46 -19.20 -5.91
C SER A 171 3.52 -18.12 -6.03
N ALA A 172 4.77 -18.52 -6.24
CA ALA A 172 5.87 -17.64 -6.59
C ALA A 172 5.69 -17.17 -8.04
N THR A 173 4.90 -16.12 -8.27
CA THR A 173 4.86 -15.52 -9.61
C THR A 173 6.15 -14.73 -9.79
N ASP A 174 6.95 -15.09 -10.79
CA ASP A 174 8.05 -14.24 -11.23
C ASP A 174 7.46 -12.95 -11.79
N LEU A 175 7.76 -11.82 -11.15
CA LEU A 175 7.21 -10.51 -11.52
C LEU A 175 7.95 -9.90 -12.72
N SER A 176 9.02 -10.55 -13.19
CA SER A 176 9.84 -10.06 -14.30
C SER A 176 9.07 -9.92 -15.61
N ASP A 177 8.00 -10.70 -15.82
CA ASP A 177 7.17 -10.59 -17.03
C ASP A 177 6.01 -9.60 -16.88
N ALA A 178 5.79 -9.05 -15.68
CA ALA A 178 4.72 -8.09 -15.46
C ALA A 178 4.99 -6.79 -16.24
N GLU A 179 3.93 -6.26 -16.85
CA GLU A 179 3.95 -4.99 -17.57
C GLU A 179 3.00 -3.99 -16.90
N PRO A 180 3.23 -2.68 -17.05
CA PRO A 180 2.32 -1.67 -16.55
C PRO A 180 0.87 -1.92 -17.03
N THR A 181 -0.07 -1.91 -16.08
CA THR A 181 -1.50 -2.07 -16.41
C THR A 181 -2.06 -0.80 -17.05
N LEU A 182 -3.28 -0.89 -17.59
CA LEU A 182 -4.00 0.27 -18.11
C LEU A 182 -4.07 1.41 -17.09
N THR A 183 -4.34 1.09 -15.81
CA THR A 183 -4.31 2.07 -14.72
C THR A 183 -2.97 2.80 -14.60
N HIS A 184 -1.83 2.11 -14.72
CA HIS A 184 -0.51 2.75 -14.67
C HIS A 184 -0.31 3.71 -15.85
N MET A 185 -0.72 3.29 -17.06
CA MET A 185 -0.62 4.11 -18.28
C MET A 185 -1.52 5.35 -18.20
N CYS A 186 -2.74 5.21 -17.65
CA CYS A 186 -3.63 6.35 -17.40
C CYS A 186 -3.01 7.34 -16.40
N ILE A 187 -2.40 6.88 -15.32
CA ILE A 187 -1.75 7.76 -14.33
C ILE A 187 -0.58 8.52 -14.96
N ALA A 188 0.26 7.85 -15.76
CA ALA A 188 1.35 8.49 -16.49
C ALA A 188 0.82 9.59 -17.44
N ARG A 189 -0.23 9.29 -18.22
CA ARG A 189 -0.89 10.27 -19.10
C ARG A 189 -1.52 11.42 -18.33
N LEU A 190 -2.20 11.17 -17.22
CA LEU A 190 -2.79 12.22 -16.39
C LEU A 190 -1.72 13.15 -15.80
N HIS A 191 -0.55 12.60 -15.46
CA HIS A 191 0.57 13.41 -15.01
C HIS A 191 1.18 14.25 -16.15
N GLU A 192 1.37 13.66 -17.33
CA GLU A 192 1.79 14.36 -18.55
C GLU A 192 0.87 15.55 -18.89
N GLN A 193 -0.45 15.35 -18.73
CA GLN A 193 -1.47 16.39 -18.90
C GLN A 193 -1.57 17.37 -17.71
N LYS A 194 -0.66 17.27 -16.72
CA LYS A 194 -0.60 18.10 -15.51
C LYS A 194 -1.86 18.04 -14.65
N LEU A 195 -2.70 17.03 -14.82
CA LEU A 195 -3.89 16.80 -14.00
C LEU A 195 -3.54 16.11 -12.68
N VAL A 196 -2.54 15.23 -12.68
CA VAL A 196 -1.96 14.60 -11.47
C VAL A 196 -0.59 15.20 -11.21
N GLN A 197 -0.35 15.69 -9.99
CA GLN A 197 0.93 16.32 -9.65
C GLN A 197 1.90 15.36 -8.96
N HIS A 198 1.40 14.36 -8.23
CA HIS A 198 2.26 13.39 -7.55
C HIS A 198 1.54 12.06 -7.33
N VAL A 199 2.31 10.98 -7.29
CA VAL A 199 1.86 9.62 -6.97
C VAL A 199 2.54 9.14 -5.69
N VAL A 200 1.75 8.69 -4.73
CA VAL A 200 2.24 8.04 -3.51
C VAL A 200 1.87 6.56 -3.60
N SER A 201 2.85 5.71 -3.87
CA SER A 201 2.64 4.29 -4.08
C SER A 201 3.07 3.46 -2.87
N GLN A 202 2.28 2.43 -2.56
CA GLN A 202 2.66 1.35 -1.64
C GLN A 202 3.26 0.13 -2.37
N ASN A 203 3.28 0.15 -3.70
CA ASN A 203 3.74 -0.98 -4.50
C ASN A 203 5.26 -0.96 -4.61
N CYS A 204 5.85 -2.16 -4.60
CA CYS A 204 7.28 -2.37 -4.81
C CYS A 204 7.60 -2.92 -6.21
N ASP A 205 6.57 -3.08 -7.06
CA ASP A 205 6.65 -3.76 -8.35
C ASP A 205 7.36 -2.96 -9.46
N GLY A 206 7.68 -1.68 -9.20
CA GLY A 206 8.37 -0.79 -10.14
C GLY A 206 7.55 -0.40 -11.38
N LEU A 207 6.27 -0.79 -11.47
CA LEU A 207 5.47 -0.61 -12.69
C LEU A 207 5.15 0.86 -12.98
N HIS A 208 5.11 1.73 -11.96
CA HIS A 208 4.96 3.18 -12.19
C HIS A 208 6.17 3.79 -12.89
N LEU A 209 7.39 3.46 -12.46
CA LEU A 209 8.59 3.94 -13.14
C LEU A 209 8.60 3.44 -14.59
N ARG A 210 8.28 2.17 -14.77
CA ARG A 210 8.25 1.50 -16.06
C ARG A 210 7.16 2.00 -16.99
N SER A 211 6.07 2.57 -16.47
CA SER A 211 5.00 3.16 -17.28
C SER A 211 5.34 4.52 -17.88
N GLY A 212 6.53 5.07 -17.59
CA GLY A 212 6.92 6.41 -18.02
C GLY A 212 6.72 7.49 -16.96
N LEU A 213 6.21 7.17 -15.77
CA LEU A 213 6.03 8.17 -14.72
C LEU A 213 7.40 8.66 -14.22
N PRO A 214 7.70 9.98 -14.26
CA PRO A 214 8.99 10.50 -13.84
C PRO A 214 9.28 10.22 -12.37
N ARG A 215 10.54 9.91 -12.04
CA ARG A 215 11.01 9.66 -10.67
C ARG A 215 10.73 10.81 -9.69
N THR A 216 10.64 12.03 -10.21
CA THR A 216 10.32 13.24 -9.43
C THR A 216 8.85 13.32 -9.04
N ALA A 217 7.97 12.61 -9.74
CA ALA A 217 6.52 12.63 -9.54
C ALA A 217 5.99 11.41 -8.76
N ILE A 218 6.88 10.57 -8.23
CA ILE A 218 6.51 9.37 -7.47
C ILE A 218 7.29 9.25 -6.16
N SER A 219 6.59 8.80 -5.12
CA SER A 219 7.15 8.32 -3.86
C SER A 219 6.71 6.86 -3.63
N GLU A 220 7.65 5.93 -3.68
CA GLU A 220 7.40 4.49 -3.52
C GLU A 220 7.64 4.10 -2.06
N LEU A 221 6.66 4.31 -1.20
CA LEU A 221 6.81 4.30 0.26
C LEU A 221 7.33 2.99 0.85
N HIS A 222 7.25 1.89 0.10
CA HIS A 222 7.69 0.56 0.52
C HIS A 222 8.92 0.05 -0.25
N GLY A 223 9.54 0.89 -1.08
CA GLY A 223 10.69 0.55 -1.90
C GLY A 223 10.31 0.15 -3.32
N ASN A 224 11.32 -0.26 -4.08
CA ASN A 224 11.21 -0.71 -5.46
C ASN A 224 12.14 -1.91 -5.67
N MET A 225 11.59 -3.02 -6.16
CA MET A 225 12.32 -4.28 -6.34
C MET A 225 13.42 -4.22 -7.41
N TYR A 226 13.47 -3.14 -8.21
CA TYR A 226 14.52 -2.91 -9.22
C TYR A 226 15.60 -1.94 -8.73
N ILE A 227 15.53 -1.45 -7.48
CA ILE A 227 16.46 -0.43 -7.00
C ILE A 227 17.19 -0.95 -5.76
N GLU A 228 18.52 -0.94 -5.85
CA GLU A 228 19.44 -1.14 -4.73
C GLU A 228 20.30 0.11 -4.50
N VAL A 229 20.76 0.30 -3.28
CA VAL A 229 21.40 1.54 -2.83
C VAL A 229 22.64 1.28 -2.00
N CYS A 230 23.63 2.16 -2.15
CA CYS A 230 24.74 2.29 -1.23
C CYS A 230 24.43 3.37 -0.21
N THR A 231 24.21 2.98 1.05
CA THR A 231 23.95 3.89 2.17
C THR A 231 25.22 4.43 2.85
N SER A 232 26.40 3.97 2.42
CA SER A 232 27.69 4.46 2.94
C SER A 232 28.25 5.65 2.15
N CYS A 233 27.73 5.90 0.94
CA CYS A 233 28.10 7.07 0.15
C CYS A 233 27.25 8.26 0.59
N ILE A 234 27.81 9.47 0.54
CA ILE A 234 27.08 10.72 0.74
C ILE A 234 27.24 11.60 -0.51
N PRO A 235 26.14 11.97 -1.21
CA PRO A 235 24.80 11.42 -1.03
C PRO A 235 24.75 9.90 -1.33
N ASN A 236 23.68 9.24 -0.89
CA ASN A 236 23.45 7.82 -1.20
C ASN A 236 23.53 7.59 -2.71
N ARG A 237 24.09 6.46 -3.12
CA ARG A 237 24.23 6.11 -4.54
C ARG A 237 23.25 5.00 -4.90
N GLU A 238 22.41 5.28 -5.87
CA GLU A 238 21.39 4.35 -6.36
C GLU A 238 21.85 3.56 -7.58
N TYR A 239 21.35 2.35 -7.69
CA TYR A 239 21.54 1.46 -8.81
C TYR A 239 20.18 0.93 -9.21
N VAL A 240 19.68 1.40 -10.34
CA VAL A 240 18.51 0.81 -10.99
C VAL A 240 19.00 -0.42 -11.74
N ARG A 241 18.31 -1.55 -11.59
CA ARG A 241 18.63 -2.81 -12.25
C ARG A 241 17.45 -3.24 -13.13
N VAL A 242 17.74 -4.07 -14.11
CA VAL A 242 16.72 -4.70 -14.96
C VAL A 242 16.23 -6.03 -14.40
N PHE A 243 16.61 -6.40 -13.17
CA PHE A 243 16.19 -7.64 -12.51
C PHE A 243 15.79 -7.34 -11.06
N ASP A 244 15.07 -8.28 -10.44
CA ASP A 244 14.68 -8.22 -9.04
C ASP A 244 15.91 -8.28 -8.12
N VAL A 245 16.20 -7.20 -7.39
CA VAL A 245 17.34 -7.10 -6.47
C VAL A 245 17.09 -7.78 -5.11
N THR A 246 15.86 -8.24 -4.86
CA THR A 246 15.38 -8.69 -3.54
C THR A 246 15.49 -10.19 -3.32
N GLU A 247 15.99 -10.95 -4.30
CA GLU A 247 16.02 -12.42 -4.24
C GLU A 247 16.80 -12.98 -3.01
N ARG A 248 17.77 -12.21 -2.49
CA ARG A 248 18.64 -12.58 -1.36
C ARG A 248 18.29 -11.85 -0.07
N THR A 249 17.21 -11.09 -0.07
CA THR A 249 16.88 -10.16 1.01
C THR A 249 15.65 -10.58 1.79
N ALA A 250 15.52 -10.06 3.01
CA ALA A 250 14.47 -10.42 3.95
C ALA A 250 14.33 -9.35 5.04
N LEU A 251 13.33 -9.52 5.92
CA LEU A 251 13.15 -8.72 7.12
C LEU A 251 14.49 -8.56 7.89
N HIS A 252 14.91 -7.32 8.08
CA HIS A 252 16.17 -6.91 8.72
C HIS A 252 17.47 -7.37 8.03
N ARG A 253 17.37 -7.92 6.82
CA ARG A 253 18.49 -8.40 5.99
C ARG A 253 18.35 -7.87 4.57
N HIS A 254 18.87 -6.66 4.34
CA HIS A 254 18.72 -5.97 3.06
C HIS A 254 19.92 -6.12 2.11
N GLN A 255 20.97 -6.84 2.51
CA GLN A 255 22.19 -6.96 1.70
C GLN A 255 21.89 -7.73 0.42
N THR A 256 22.13 -7.11 -0.73
CA THR A 256 21.78 -7.72 -2.03
C THR A 256 22.85 -8.68 -2.56
N GLY A 257 24.00 -8.74 -1.89
CA GLY A 257 25.15 -9.54 -2.31
C GLY A 257 26.04 -8.86 -3.36
N ARG A 258 25.70 -7.65 -3.80
CA ARG A 258 26.52 -6.83 -4.72
C ARG A 258 27.23 -5.70 -3.97
N SER A 259 28.28 -5.14 -4.58
CA SER A 259 29.11 -4.11 -3.95
C SER A 259 28.99 -2.76 -4.67
N CYS A 260 29.06 -1.67 -3.90
CA CYS A 260 28.99 -0.32 -4.44
C CYS A 260 30.14 -0.07 -5.42
N HIS A 261 29.81 0.43 -6.61
CA HIS A 261 30.79 0.74 -7.63
C HIS A 261 31.77 1.85 -7.22
N LYS A 262 31.44 2.65 -6.19
CA LYS A 262 32.31 3.73 -5.71
C LYS A 262 33.19 3.30 -4.53
N CYS A 263 32.58 2.78 -3.47
CA CYS A 263 33.24 2.57 -2.18
C CYS A 263 33.41 1.09 -1.79
N GLY A 264 32.93 0.15 -2.61
CA GLY A 264 33.04 -1.29 -2.33
C GLY A 264 32.14 -1.83 -1.21
N THR A 265 31.43 -0.96 -0.47
CA THR A 265 30.49 -1.41 0.57
C THR A 265 29.29 -2.14 -0.05
N GLN A 266 28.75 -3.14 0.65
CA GLN A 266 27.60 -3.90 0.17
C GLN A 266 26.37 -3.01 -0.11
N LEU A 267 25.74 -3.26 -1.25
CA LEU A 267 24.48 -2.65 -1.63
C LEU A 267 23.33 -3.24 -0.82
N ARG A 268 22.30 -2.41 -0.62
CA ARG A 268 21.09 -2.76 0.11
C ARG A 268 19.88 -2.59 -0.80
N ASP A 269 18.88 -3.46 -0.71
CA ASP A 269 17.60 -3.18 -1.35
C ASP A 269 16.92 -1.95 -0.71
N THR A 270 15.87 -1.46 -1.37
CA THR A 270 15.08 -0.31 -0.90
C THR A 270 13.80 -0.70 -0.18
N ILE A 271 13.58 -2.00 0.02
CA ILE A 271 12.34 -2.57 0.51
C ILE A 271 12.14 -2.21 1.98
N VAL A 272 10.93 -1.77 2.33
CA VAL A 272 10.55 -1.51 3.72
C VAL A 272 9.60 -2.62 4.17
N HIS A 273 10.12 -3.57 4.96
CA HIS A 273 9.28 -4.60 5.53
C HIS A 273 8.44 -4.07 6.70
N PHE A 274 7.37 -4.77 7.03
CA PHE A 274 6.52 -4.37 8.14
C PHE A 274 7.29 -4.35 9.47
N GLY A 275 7.24 -3.21 10.16
CA GLY A 275 7.99 -2.97 11.39
C GLY A 275 9.28 -2.18 11.19
N GLU A 276 9.71 -2.02 9.94
CA GLU A 276 10.86 -1.20 9.57
C GLU A 276 10.46 0.24 9.27
N ARG A 277 11.45 1.12 9.27
CA ARG A 277 11.32 2.50 8.82
C ARG A 277 12.33 2.70 7.69
N GLY A 278 11.82 2.99 6.50
CA GLY A 278 12.66 3.44 5.40
C GLY A 278 13.05 4.91 5.59
N THR A 279 14.32 5.22 5.35
CA THR A 279 14.90 6.56 5.52
C THR A 279 15.53 7.12 4.24
N LEU A 280 15.41 6.40 3.13
CA LEU A 280 15.99 6.79 1.85
C LEU A 280 15.22 7.97 1.24
N GLY A 281 15.96 8.90 0.61
CA GLY A 281 15.37 9.99 -0.15
C GLY A 281 14.66 9.52 -1.41
N GLN A 282 15.13 8.43 -2.03
CA GLN A 282 14.57 7.83 -3.23
C GLN A 282 14.82 6.30 -3.17
N PRO A 283 13.90 5.46 -3.68
CA PRO A 283 12.60 5.79 -4.26
C PRO A 283 11.51 6.13 -3.21
N LEU A 284 11.79 5.93 -1.92
CA LEU A 284 10.79 6.12 -0.84
C LEU A 284 10.22 7.54 -0.78
N ASN A 285 11.10 8.54 -0.93
CA ASN A 285 10.81 9.97 -1.01
C ASN A 285 9.65 10.44 -0.11
N TRP A 286 9.79 10.17 1.18
CA TRP A 286 8.78 10.50 2.19
C TRP A 286 8.52 12.01 2.26
N GLU A 287 9.56 12.82 2.10
CA GLU A 287 9.46 14.28 2.13
C GLU A 287 8.54 14.78 1.00
N ALA A 288 8.80 14.41 -0.25
CA ALA A 288 7.95 14.78 -1.38
C ALA A 288 6.51 14.24 -1.24
N ALA A 289 6.34 13.02 -0.72
CA ALA A 289 5.00 12.48 -0.46
C ALA A 289 4.22 13.35 0.53
N THR A 290 4.87 13.77 1.62
CA THR A 290 4.22 14.64 2.62
C THR A 290 4.01 16.06 2.12
N GLU A 291 4.93 16.60 1.30
CA GLU A 291 4.79 17.91 0.69
C GLU A 291 3.62 17.94 -0.30
N ALA A 292 3.56 16.98 -1.23
CA ALA A 292 2.46 16.84 -2.17
C ALA A 292 1.12 16.68 -1.44
N ALA A 293 1.06 15.79 -0.44
CA ALA A 293 -0.14 15.61 0.38
C ALA A 293 -0.57 16.90 1.11
N SER A 294 0.39 17.73 1.54
CA SER A 294 0.10 19.00 2.22
C SER A 294 -0.51 20.05 1.29
N LYS A 295 -0.17 20.03 0.00
CA LYS A 295 -0.69 20.94 -1.02
C LYS A 295 -1.98 20.42 -1.68
N ALA A 296 -2.25 19.12 -1.57
CA ALA A 296 -3.40 18.48 -2.18
C ALA A 296 -4.74 19.11 -1.75
N ASP A 297 -5.61 19.36 -2.74
CA ASP A 297 -7.03 19.64 -2.54
C ASP A 297 -7.90 18.43 -2.90
N THR A 298 -7.35 17.47 -3.64
CA THR A 298 -8.01 16.24 -4.07
C THR A 298 -7.05 15.06 -3.93
N ILE A 299 -7.54 13.96 -3.36
CA ILE A 299 -6.81 12.68 -3.29
C ILE A 299 -7.64 11.61 -3.99
N LEU A 300 -7.02 10.89 -4.92
CA LEU A 300 -7.60 9.72 -5.57
C LEU A 300 -6.86 8.45 -5.13
N CYS A 301 -7.53 7.58 -4.38
CA CYS A 301 -7.01 6.30 -3.96
C CYS A 301 -7.43 5.20 -4.94
N LEU A 302 -6.47 4.44 -5.48
CA LEU A 302 -6.69 3.37 -6.45
C LEU A 302 -6.12 2.04 -5.92
N GLY A 303 -6.97 1.01 -5.85
CA GLY A 303 -6.54 -0.36 -5.62
C GLY A 303 -5.82 -0.57 -4.27
N SER A 304 -6.15 0.21 -3.25
CA SER A 304 -5.56 0.08 -1.92
C SER A 304 -6.62 -0.14 -0.86
N SER A 305 -6.36 -1.10 0.03
CA SER A 305 -7.16 -1.29 1.25
C SER A 305 -7.00 -0.15 2.26
N LEU A 306 -6.01 0.75 2.07
CA LEU A 306 -5.64 1.86 2.96
C LEU A 306 -5.34 1.45 4.42
N LYS A 307 -5.23 0.15 4.74
CA LYS A 307 -4.98 -0.34 6.10
C LYS A 307 -3.61 0.02 6.64
N VAL A 308 -2.63 0.22 5.74
CA VAL A 308 -1.31 0.75 6.06
C VAL A 308 -1.35 2.27 6.08
N LEU A 309 -1.75 2.91 4.97
CA LEU A 309 -1.78 4.37 4.87
C LEU A 309 -2.64 5.07 5.94
N LYS A 310 -3.70 4.44 6.47
CA LYS A 310 -4.53 5.04 7.55
C LYS A 310 -3.72 5.51 8.76
N LYS A 311 -2.56 4.89 9.00
CA LYS A 311 -1.68 5.17 10.14
C LYS A 311 -0.72 6.34 9.92
N TYR A 312 -0.77 7.04 8.78
CA TYR A 312 0.13 8.14 8.45
C TYR A 312 -0.61 9.48 8.41
N PRO A 313 -0.78 10.19 9.55
CA PRO A 313 -1.59 11.40 9.63
C PRO A 313 -1.23 12.50 8.64
N ARG A 314 0.07 12.63 8.30
CA ARG A 314 0.57 13.65 7.38
C ARG A 314 0.04 13.48 5.96
N LEU A 315 -0.12 12.25 5.48
CA LEU A 315 -0.66 11.95 4.15
C LEU A 315 -2.16 12.26 4.03
N TRP A 316 -2.85 12.54 5.14
CA TRP A 316 -4.28 12.82 5.16
C TRP A 316 -4.60 14.23 5.65
N CYS A 317 -3.59 15.10 5.74
CA CYS A 317 -3.74 16.46 6.25
C CYS A 317 -4.49 16.51 7.60
N MET A 318 -4.22 15.56 8.51
CA MET A 318 -4.98 15.44 9.77
C MET A 318 -4.81 16.65 10.70
N THR A 319 -3.76 17.45 10.50
CA THR A 319 -3.52 18.72 11.19
C THR A 319 -4.47 19.83 10.73
N LYS A 320 -5.09 19.71 9.53
CA LYS A 320 -6.10 20.64 9.02
C LYS A 320 -7.49 20.29 9.57
N PRO A 321 -8.38 21.28 9.78
CA PRO A 321 -9.78 21.02 10.12
C PRO A 321 -10.48 20.26 8.97
N PRO A 322 -11.51 19.42 9.25
CA PRO A 322 -12.15 18.59 8.24
C PRO A 322 -12.58 19.32 6.96
N SER A 323 -13.08 20.55 7.09
CA SER A 323 -13.51 21.39 5.95
C SER A 323 -12.37 21.87 5.03
N ARG A 324 -11.11 21.79 5.48
CA ARG A 324 -9.91 22.16 4.71
C ARG A 324 -9.04 20.95 4.34
N ARG A 325 -9.54 19.73 4.55
CA ARG A 325 -8.87 18.50 4.11
C ARG A 325 -9.19 18.27 2.63
N PRO A 326 -8.29 17.61 1.89
CA PRO A 326 -8.55 17.27 0.49
C PRO A 326 -9.80 16.40 0.36
N LYS A 327 -10.55 16.59 -0.72
CA LYS A 327 -11.65 15.70 -1.07
C LYS A 327 -11.08 14.34 -1.45
N LEU A 328 -11.58 13.29 -0.79
CA LEU A 328 -11.09 11.94 -0.97
C LEU A 328 -11.99 11.15 -1.92
N TYR A 329 -11.41 10.58 -2.96
CA TYR A 329 -12.06 9.69 -3.91
C TYR A 329 -11.41 8.31 -3.79
N ILE A 330 -12.20 7.24 -3.74
CA ILE A 330 -11.69 5.88 -3.55
C ILE A 330 -12.24 4.97 -4.64
N VAL A 331 -11.34 4.29 -5.35
CA VAL A 331 -11.66 3.20 -6.27
C VAL A 331 -11.10 1.91 -5.68
N ASN A 332 -11.98 1.06 -5.15
CA ASN A 332 -11.58 -0.21 -4.57
C ASN A 332 -12.76 -1.19 -4.53
N LEU A 333 -12.49 -2.47 -4.83
CA LEU A 333 -13.51 -3.52 -4.77
C LEU A 333 -13.93 -3.86 -3.32
N GLN A 334 -13.03 -3.65 -2.36
CA GLN A 334 -13.25 -4.00 -0.95
C GLN A 334 -13.51 -2.76 -0.08
N TRP A 335 -14.01 -2.98 1.13
CA TRP A 335 -14.09 -1.96 2.17
C TRP A 335 -12.72 -1.34 2.48
N THR A 336 -12.69 -0.04 2.77
CA THR A 336 -11.49 0.66 3.25
C THR A 336 -11.78 1.42 4.55
N PRO A 337 -10.80 1.60 5.44
CA PRO A 337 -10.93 2.33 6.70
C PRO A 337 -11.17 3.83 6.55
N LYS A 338 -11.27 4.35 5.31
CA LYS A 338 -11.54 5.76 5.01
C LYS A 338 -12.78 5.95 4.14
N ASP A 339 -13.61 4.92 3.98
CA ASP A 339 -14.85 5.01 3.21
C ASP A 339 -15.75 6.14 3.71
N ASP A 340 -15.89 6.31 5.03
CA ASP A 340 -16.73 7.37 5.64
C ASP A 340 -16.16 8.80 5.43
N TRP A 341 -14.91 8.93 4.99
CA TRP A 341 -14.29 10.21 4.68
C TRP A 341 -14.30 10.52 3.18
N ALA A 342 -14.63 9.53 2.35
CA ALA A 342 -14.63 9.69 0.91
C ALA A 342 -15.81 10.57 0.49
N ALA A 343 -15.51 11.59 -0.32
CA ALA A 343 -16.54 12.33 -1.05
C ALA A 343 -17.26 11.40 -2.03
N LEU A 344 -16.53 10.46 -2.63
CA LEU A 344 -17.10 9.45 -3.51
C LEU A 344 -16.28 8.16 -3.44
N LYS A 345 -16.98 7.02 -3.32
CA LYS A 345 -16.40 5.69 -3.44
C LYS A 345 -16.99 4.94 -4.62
N LEU A 346 -16.12 4.44 -5.48
CA LEU A 346 -16.42 3.60 -6.63
C LEU A 346 -16.01 2.16 -6.31
N HIS A 347 -16.96 1.25 -6.45
CA HIS A 347 -16.72 -0.17 -6.32
C HIS A 347 -16.57 -0.75 -7.74
N GLY A 348 -15.35 -0.82 -8.23
CA GLY A 348 -15.03 -1.31 -9.57
C GLY A 348 -13.57 -1.70 -9.68
N LYS A 349 -13.23 -2.43 -10.74
CA LYS A 349 -11.82 -2.68 -11.09
C LYS A 349 -11.18 -1.35 -11.48
N CYS A 350 -9.91 -1.17 -11.11
CA CYS A 350 -9.20 0.07 -11.41
C CYS A 350 -9.12 0.33 -12.92
N ASP A 351 -8.80 -0.68 -13.73
CA ASP A 351 -8.71 -0.51 -15.19
C ASP A 351 -10.05 -0.09 -15.80
N ASP A 352 -11.16 -0.74 -15.44
CA ASP A 352 -12.50 -0.37 -15.92
C ASP A 352 -12.86 1.09 -15.57
N VAL A 353 -12.57 1.50 -14.34
CA VAL A 353 -12.84 2.86 -13.86
C VAL A 353 -11.94 3.89 -14.54
N MET A 354 -10.65 3.57 -14.71
CA MET A 354 -9.70 4.48 -15.33
C MET A 354 -9.94 4.61 -16.83
N GLN A 355 -10.34 3.55 -17.53
CA GLN A 355 -10.77 3.64 -18.94
C GLN A 355 -11.93 4.63 -19.08
N LEU A 356 -13.01 4.41 -18.32
CA LEU A 356 -14.18 5.30 -18.36
C LEU A 356 -13.82 6.74 -17.96
N LEU A 357 -12.90 6.92 -17.00
CA LEU A 357 -12.44 8.24 -16.58
C LEU A 357 -11.69 8.95 -17.71
N MET A 358 -10.80 8.23 -18.42
CA MET A 358 -10.05 8.78 -19.54
C MET A 358 -10.98 9.15 -20.69
N ASP A 359 -11.97 8.30 -21.00
CA ASP A 359 -13.03 8.59 -21.97
C ASP A 359 -13.79 9.87 -21.59
N GLU A 360 -14.22 9.98 -20.33
CA GLU A 360 -14.93 11.16 -19.81
C GLU A 360 -14.08 12.42 -19.84
N LEU A 361 -12.75 12.30 -19.68
CA LEU A 361 -11.80 13.40 -19.77
C LEU A 361 -11.43 13.75 -21.22
N GLY A 362 -11.76 12.89 -22.19
CA GLY A 362 -11.36 13.04 -23.58
C GLY A 362 -9.86 12.83 -23.82
N LEU A 363 -9.23 11.96 -23.01
CA LEU A 363 -7.80 11.70 -23.09
C LEU A 363 -7.55 10.29 -23.63
N GLU A 364 -6.71 10.19 -24.67
CA GLU A 364 -6.22 8.91 -25.17
C GLU A 364 -5.36 8.22 -24.10
N ILE A 365 -5.41 6.89 -24.03
CA ILE A 365 -4.56 6.11 -23.13
C ILE A 365 -3.35 5.61 -23.93
N PRO A 366 -2.12 5.95 -23.54
CA PRO A 366 -0.94 5.43 -24.22
C PRO A 366 -0.84 3.92 -24.04
N VAL A 367 -0.54 3.21 -25.13
CA VAL A 367 -0.18 1.79 -25.08
C VAL A 367 1.23 1.68 -24.49
N TYR A 368 1.43 0.73 -23.58
CA TYR A 368 2.76 0.47 -23.05
C TYR A 368 3.67 -0.05 -24.17
N ASP A 369 4.76 0.66 -24.41
CA ASP A 369 5.83 0.26 -25.31
C ASP A 369 7.08 -0.07 -24.49
N ARG A 370 7.45 -1.35 -24.49
CA ARG A 370 8.62 -1.87 -23.77
C ARG A 370 9.93 -1.23 -24.24
N TRP A 371 10.02 -0.78 -25.49
CA TRP A 371 11.20 -0.07 -26.00
C TRP A 371 11.37 1.32 -25.37
N GLN A 372 10.28 1.91 -24.89
CA GLN A 372 10.24 3.21 -24.22
C GLN A 372 10.24 3.09 -22.69
N ASP A 373 10.36 1.87 -22.14
CA ASP A 373 10.41 1.66 -20.69
C ASP A 373 11.64 2.39 -20.09
N PRO A 374 11.46 3.39 -19.21
CA PRO A 374 12.55 4.19 -18.66
C PRO A 374 13.57 3.37 -17.88
N ILE A 375 13.21 2.17 -17.42
CA ILE A 375 14.14 1.33 -16.65
C ILE A 375 15.40 1.02 -17.45
N PHE A 376 15.32 0.87 -18.78
CA PHE A 376 16.47 0.52 -19.61
C PHE A 376 17.45 1.67 -19.80
N SER A 377 17.01 2.92 -19.75
CA SER A 377 17.90 4.09 -19.83
C SER A 377 18.47 4.45 -18.45
N LEU A 378 17.74 4.13 -17.38
CA LEU A 378 18.16 4.37 -16.00
C LEU A 378 19.05 3.26 -15.42
N ALA A 379 19.01 2.06 -16.01
CA ALA A 379 19.70 0.89 -15.48
C ALA A 379 21.22 1.10 -15.41
N THR A 380 21.78 0.84 -14.24
CA THR A 380 23.23 0.74 -14.06
C THR A 380 23.66 -0.67 -14.48
N PRO A 381 24.61 -0.82 -15.43
CA PRO A 381 25.10 -2.13 -15.84
C PRO A 381 25.82 -2.83 -14.68
N LEU A 382 25.82 -4.16 -14.70
CA LEU A 382 26.66 -4.96 -13.81
C LEU A 382 28.14 -4.76 -14.15
N ARG A 383 29.01 -4.93 -13.16
CA ARG A 383 30.46 -5.00 -13.40
C ARG A 383 30.84 -6.39 -13.89
N ALA A 384 31.98 -6.47 -14.57
CA ALA A 384 32.58 -7.76 -14.91
C ALA A 384 32.74 -8.62 -13.65
N GLY A 385 32.24 -9.86 -13.69
CA GLY A 385 32.23 -10.79 -12.58
C GLY A 385 30.97 -10.74 -11.71
N GLU A 386 30.05 -9.79 -11.94
CA GLU A 386 28.77 -9.73 -11.22
C GLU A 386 27.62 -10.43 -11.97
N GLU A 387 27.86 -11.04 -13.13
CA GLU A 387 26.82 -11.67 -13.96
C GLU A 387 26.09 -12.80 -13.22
N GLY A 388 26.79 -13.53 -12.34
CA GLY A 388 26.20 -14.57 -11.46
C GLY A 388 25.60 -14.04 -10.15
N SER A 389 25.51 -12.72 -9.97
CA SER A 389 25.01 -12.11 -8.73
C SER A 389 23.48 -12.09 -8.62
N HIS A 390 22.76 -12.53 -9.66
CA HIS A 390 21.31 -12.73 -9.64
C HIS A 390 20.90 -14.03 -10.35
N SER A 391 19.78 -14.61 -9.92
CA SER A 391 19.13 -15.76 -10.56
C SER A 391 17.79 -15.42 -11.23
N ARG A 392 17.20 -14.27 -10.85
CA ARG A 392 15.95 -13.75 -11.41
C ARG A 392 16.15 -13.31 -12.87
N LYS A 393 15.12 -13.53 -13.69
CA LYS A 393 15.12 -13.12 -15.09
C LYS A 393 15.31 -11.61 -15.18
N SER A 394 16.22 -11.18 -16.05
CA SER A 394 16.35 -9.75 -16.39
C SER A 394 15.26 -9.36 -17.39
N LEU A 395 14.73 -8.17 -17.22
CA LEU A 395 13.95 -7.49 -18.23
C LEU A 395 14.79 -7.31 -19.49
N SER A 396 14.20 -7.63 -20.62
CA SER A 396 14.73 -7.39 -21.96
C SER A 396 13.80 -6.44 -22.73
N ARG A 397 14.37 -5.72 -23.69
CA ARG A 397 13.61 -4.81 -24.57
C ARG A 397 12.74 -5.56 -25.57
N SER A 398 13.21 -6.70 -26.06
CA SER A 398 12.42 -7.63 -26.87
C SER A 398 11.91 -8.78 -26.02
N ARG A 399 10.70 -9.28 -26.30
CA ARG A 399 10.21 -10.53 -25.71
C ARG A 399 10.83 -11.77 -26.37
N GLU A 400 11.59 -11.57 -27.45
CA GLU A 400 12.10 -12.61 -28.36
C GLU A 400 13.60 -12.88 -28.24
N ASP A 401 14.35 -12.10 -27.44
CA ASP A 401 15.74 -12.43 -27.11
C ASP A 401 15.76 -13.61 -26.11
N ALA A 402 15.65 -14.82 -26.65
CA ALA A 402 16.12 -16.04 -25.98
C ALA A 402 17.63 -15.92 -25.69
N PRO A 403 18.16 -16.61 -24.66
CA PRO A 403 19.61 -16.75 -24.50
C PRO A 403 20.21 -17.39 -25.77
N PRO A 404 21.48 -17.11 -26.13
CA PRO A 404 22.06 -17.66 -27.34
C PRO A 404 22.19 -19.19 -27.25
N GLY A 405 21.60 -19.89 -28.22
CA GLY A 405 21.65 -21.35 -28.46
C GLY A 405 20.34 -22.04 -28.07
N ASP A 406 19.51 -22.58 -28.97
CA ASP A 406 19.82 -23.49 -30.08
C ASP A 406 18.73 -23.35 -31.16
N GLN A 407 19.10 -23.36 -32.45
CA GLN A 407 18.18 -23.13 -33.57
C GLN A 407 17.58 -24.45 -34.07
N SER A 408 16.26 -24.58 -34.05
CA SER A 408 15.51 -25.33 -35.07
C SER A 408 14.05 -24.86 -35.16
N ALA A 409 13.62 -24.62 -36.41
CA ALA A 409 12.38 -23.96 -36.85
C ALA A 409 11.24 -24.98 -37.14
N PRO A 410 10.05 -24.61 -37.67
CA PRO A 410 9.11 -23.55 -37.29
C PRO A 410 7.61 -23.98 -37.29
N LEU A 411 6.74 -23.00 -36.94
CA LEU A 411 5.32 -22.76 -37.33
C LEU A 411 4.17 -23.61 -36.73
N SER A 412 3.27 -22.92 -36.00
CA SER A 412 1.82 -23.05 -36.21
C SER A 412 1.05 -21.85 -35.65
N SER A 413 0.12 -21.35 -36.46
CA SER A 413 -0.80 -20.23 -36.25
C SER A 413 -2.12 -20.65 -35.60
N ALA A 414 -2.66 -19.88 -34.64
CA ALA A 414 -4.10 -19.64 -34.39
C ALA A 414 -4.30 -18.62 -33.21
N PRO A 415 -5.52 -18.12 -32.93
CA PRO A 415 -6.14 -16.90 -33.47
C PRO A 415 -6.40 -15.84 -32.35
N PRO A 416 -7.01 -14.67 -32.63
CA PRO A 416 -7.16 -13.62 -31.62
C PRO A 416 -8.26 -13.99 -30.62
N ILE A 417 -7.94 -13.94 -29.32
CA ILE A 417 -8.97 -14.08 -28.28
C ILE A 417 -9.68 -12.74 -28.11
N LEU A 418 -10.80 -12.61 -28.81
CA LEU A 418 -11.93 -11.76 -28.43
C LEU A 418 -12.65 -12.35 -27.20
N GLY A 419 -13.22 -11.49 -26.36
CA GLY A 419 -14.40 -11.84 -25.55
C GLY A 419 -14.25 -11.66 -24.04
N GLY A 420 -14.95 -10.66 -23.52
CA GLY A 420 -14.99 -10.32 -22.10
C GLY A 420 -15.63 -11.39 -21.21
N TRP A 421 -15.25 -11.36 -19.93
CA TRP A 421 -15.82 -12.17 -18.87
C TRP A 421 -16.02 -11.30 -17.62
N PHE A 422 -17.29 -11.00 -17.29
CA PHE A 422 -17.68 -10.56 -15.95
C PHE A 422 -17.33 -11.68 -14.96
N GLY A 423 -16.20 -11.53 -14.28
CA GLY A 423 -15.71 -12.48 -13.28
C GLY A 423 -16.72 -12.65 -12.15
N ARG A 424 -17.21 -13.88 -12.00
CA ARG A 424 -17.93 -14.39 -10.83
C ARG A 424 -17.14 -14.06 -9.56
N GLY A 425 -17.74 -13.32 -8.62
CA GLY A 425 -17.12 -13.04 -7.32
C GLY A 425 -17.54 -11.73 -6.63
N CYS A 426 -18.14 -10.79 -7.36
CA CYS A 426 -18.64 -9.53 -6.81
C CYS A 426 -20.14 -9.62 -6.50
N ALA A 427 -20.55 -9.25 -5.28
CA ALA A 427 -21.97 -9.06 -4.99
C ALA A 427 -22.44 -7.72 -5.60
N LYS A 428 -23.50 -7.75 -6.42
CA LYS A 428 -24.16 -6.52 -6.92
C LYS A 428 -24.81 -5.77 -5.76
N ARG A 429 -24.62 -4.45 -5.71
CA ARG A 429 -25.25 -3.61 -4.69
C ARG A 429 -26.75 -3.45 -4.98
N ALA A 430 -27.60 -4.21 -4.30
CA ALA A 430 -29.04 -4.02 -4.36
C ALA A 430 -29.43 -2.67 -3.71
N LYS A 431 -30.14 -1.80 -4.44
CA LYS A 431 -30.70 -0.56 -3.89
C LYS A 431 -31.75 -0.90 -2.83
N ARG A 432 -31.46 -0.67 -1.55
CA ARG A 432 -32.50 -0.61 -0.50
C ARG A 432 -33.37 0.62 -0.78
N LYS A 433 -34.61 0.41 -1.23
CA LYS A 433 -35.65 1.46 -1.21
C LYS A 433 -35.82 1.89 0.25
N LYS A 434 -35.69 3.20 0.52
CA LYS A 434 -36.16 3.78 1.79
C LYS A 434 -37.68 3.56 1.83
N ALA A 435 -38.15 2.80 2.81
CA ALA A 435 -39.56 2.83 3.17
C ALA A 435 -39.86 4.25 3.70
N ALA A 436 -40.95 4.83 3.17
CA ALA A 436 -41.44 6.16 3.48
C ALA A 436 -41.92 6.27 4.93
#